data_AF-A0A814UZ76-F1
#
_entry.id   AF-A0A814UZ76-F1
#
_cell.length_a   1.000
_cell.length_b   1.000
_cell.length_c   1.000
_cell.angle_alpha   90.00
_cell.angle_beta   90.00
_cell.angle_gamma   90.00
#
_symmetry.space_group_name_H-M   'P 1'
#
loop_
_entity.id
_entity.type
_entity.pdbx_description
1 polymer ?
#
loop_
_entity_poly.entity_id
_entity_poly.type
_entity_poly.pdbx_seq_one_letter_code
_entity_poly.pdbx_strand_id
1 'polypeptide(L)'
;MQEKDKFEESRRHLALEVLITLSETASGMVRKVAKKYLNRLVPQLLEMMVDLDDDAEWSTKDTIEDEEDDSNAVVGESSLDRLACALGGKTVLNYILTTVQTMLQNPAAFKPEVTVLADGDTEVDEDDNWEVLNVGDQAFGIKTTGLEEKASACSMLVCYARELKEGFVNYVEETTKLMVPLLRFYFHEGVRAAAAESLPLLLECAKLRGDDYVRQMWQYMNKELFKAIEIEPDHEVLGELFLSLGKV
;
A
#
# COMPACT_ATOMS: atom_id res chain seq x y z
N MET A 1 29.76 19.22 3.60
CA MET A 1 29.18 17.90 3.28
C MET A 1 27.81 18.13 2.64
N GLN A 2 26.92 18.87 3.31
CA GLN A 2 25.64 19.39 2.77
C GLN A 2 25.68 20.00 1.35
N GLU A 3 26.68 20.83 1.01
CA GLU A 3 26.73 21.49 -0.30
C GLU A 3 27.04 20.54 -1.47
N LYS A 4 27.72 19.41 -1.20
CA LYS A 4 27.96 18.36 -2.22
C LYS A 4 26.70 17.52 -2.44
N ASP A 5 25.98 17.22 -1.37
CA ASP A 5 24.76 16.41 -1.42
C ASP A 5 23.64 17.18 -2.16
N LYS A 6 23.43 18.47 -1.84
CA LYS A 6 22.47 19.33 -2.57
C LYS A 6 22.84 19.51 -4.06
N PHE A 7 24.13 19.51 -4.40
CA PHE A 7 24.57 19.54 -5.80
C PHE A 7 24.32 18.21 -6.53
N GLU A 8 24.52 17.07 -5.88
CA GLU A 8 24.19 15.77 -6.47
C GLU A 8 22.69 15.58 -6.66
N GLU A 9 21.89 16.03 -5.71
CA GLU A 9 20.43 16.04 -5.77
C GLU A 9 19.91 16.89 -6.93
N SER A 10 20.39 18.13 -7.05
CA SER A 10 20.07 19.00 -8.19
C SER A 10 20.38 18.34 -9.54
N ARG A 11 21.47 17.55 -9.63
CA ARG A 11 21.78 16.77 -10.84
C ARG A 11 20.79 15.62 -11.08
N ARG A 12 20.29 14.98 -10.02
CA ARG A 12 19.26 13.93 -10.13
C ARG A 12 17.93 14.51 -10.61
N HIS A 13 17.52 15.68 -10.08
CA HIS A 13 16.32 16.38 -10.55
C HIS A 13 16.43 16.79 -12.01
N LEU A 14 17.58 17.33 -12.44
CA LEU A 14 17.81 17.66 -13.86
C LEU A 14 17.76 16.43 -14.76
N ALA A 15 18.33 15.30 -14.32
CA ALA A 15 18.25 14.05 -15.07
C ALA A 15 16.80 13.53 -15.14
N LEU A 16 16.05 13.65 -14.06
CA LEU A 16 14.63 13.32 -14.00
C LEU A 16 13.83 14.18 -14.97
N GLU A 17 14.03 15.48 -14.98
CA GLU A 17 13.34 16.43 -15.87
C GLU A 17 13.52 16.07 -17.34
N VAL A 18 14.72 15.65 -17.75
CA VAL A 18 14.98 15.17 -19.12
C VAL A 18 14.12 13.95 -19.46
N LEU A 19 13.92 13.04 -18.51
CA LEU A 19 13.16 11.82 -18.71
C LEU A 19 11.64 12.07 -18.71
N ILE A 20 11.16 13.00 -17.87
CA ILE A 20 9.77 13.45 -17.88
C ILE A 20 9.47 14.19 -19.18
N THR A 21 10.33 15.12 -19.60
CA THR A 21 10.21 15.84 -20.88
C THR A 21 10.21 14.87 -22.08
N LEU A 22 11.04 13.82 -22.04
CA LEU A 22 11.02 12.77 -23.08
C LEU A 22 9.70 12.00 -23.09
N SER A 23 9.12 11.76 -21.90
CA SER A 23 7.81 11.10 -21.77
C SER A 23 6.68 11.95 -22.33
N GLU A 24 6.73 13.27 -22.14
CA GLU A 24 5.77 14.23 -22.70
C GLU A 24 5.89 14.34 -24.23
N THR A 25 7.12 14.50 -24.73
CA THR A 25 7.37 14.75 -26.16
C THR A 25 7.31 13.49 -27.02
N ALA A 26 7.61 12.31 -26.46
CA ALA A 26 7.70 11.04 -27.19
C ALA A 26 6.96 9.89 -26.50
N SER A 27 5.78 10.16 -25.91
CA SER A 27 4.99 9.20 -25.13
C SER A 27 4.72 7.85 -25.81
N GLY A 28 4.53 7.84 -27.14
CA GLY A 28 4.32 6.62 -27.92
C GLY A 28 5.55 5.71 -27.97
N MET A 29 6.75 6.30 -28.03
CA MET A 29 8.03 5.56 -27.98
C MET A 29 8.29 5.05 -26.56
N VAL A 30 8.11 5.91 -25.56
CA VAL A 30 8.33 5.57 -24.14
C VAL A 30 7.45 4.38 -23.71
N ARG A 31 6.15 4.39 -24.04
CA ARG A 31 5.24 3.27 -23.75
C ARG A 31 5.69 1.93 -24.34
N LYS A 32 6.36 1.95 -25.50
CA LYS A 32 6.75 0.73 -26.23
C LYS A 32 8.14 0.22 -25.83
N VAL A 33 9.10 1.13 -25.69
CA VAL A 33 10.53 0.78 -25.60
C VAL A 33 11.07 0.95 -24.19
N ALA A 34 10.53 1.89 -23.41
CA ALA A 34 11.07 2.28 -22.10
C ALA A 34 10.38 1.60 -20.91
N LYS A 35 9.69 0.46 -21.10
CA LYS A 35 8.99 -0.25 -20.00
C LYS A 35 9.89 -0.58 -18.81
N LYS A 36 11.12 -1.04 -19.08
CA LYS A 36 12.12 -1.33 -18.02
C LYS A 36 12.50 -0.09 -17.23
N TYR A 37 12.51 1.07 -17.89
CA TYR A 37 12.79 2.34 -17.26
C TYR A 37 11.60 2.77 -16.38
N LEU A 38 10.37 2.65 -16.88
CA LEU A 38 9.15 2.96 -16.10
C LEU A 38 9.01 2.08 -14.85
N ASN A 39 9.39 0.80 -14.94
CA ASN A 39 9.45 -0.11 -13.78
C ASN A 39 10.38 0.39 -12.66
N ARG A 40 11.36 1.24 -12.97
CA ARG A 40 12.28 1.81 -11.97
C ARG A 40 11.91 3.25 -11.63
N LEU A 41 11.48 4.03 -12.61
CA LEU A 41 11.13 5.43 -12.43
C LEU A 41 9.92 5.59 -11.51
N VAL A 42 8.82 4.86 -11.75
CA VAL A 42 7.59 5.06 -10.96
C VAL A 42 7.84 4.78 -9.48
N PRO A 43 8.49 3.66 -9.06
CA PRO A 43 8.88 3.48 -7.67
C PRO A 43 9.76 4.60 -7.12
N GLN A 44 10.73 5.09 -7.90
CA GLN A 44 11.61 6.19 -7.46
C GLN A 44 10.84 7.50 -7.25
N LEU A 45 9.85 7.80 -8.09
CA LEU A 45 8.99 8.97 -7.90
C LEU A 45 8.15 8.84 -6.62
N LEU A 46 7.62 7.65 -6.35
CA LEU A 46 6.88 7.38 -5.10
C LEU A 46 7.79 7.48 -3.87
N GLU A 47 9.04 7.02 -3.98
CA GLU A 47 10.05 7.14 -2.91
C GLU A 47 10.43 8.61 -2.68
N MET A 48 10.55 9.41 -3.73
CA MET A 48 10.79 10.86 -3.60
C MET A 48 9.63 11.58 -2.91
N MET A 49 8.37 11.18 -3.17
CA MET A 49 7.19 11.77 -2.54
C MET A 49 7.11 11.56 -1.01
N VAL A 50 7.86 10.59 -0.47
CA VAL A 50 7.92 10.32 0.97
C VAL A 50 9.22 10.81 1.63
N ASP A 51 10.08 11.47 0.85
CA ASP A 51 11.31 12.09 1.34
C ASP A 51 10.97 13.49 1.89
N LEU A 52 10.46 13.51 3.11
CA LEU A 52 10.04 14.70 3.84
C LEU A 52 11.14 15.13 4.83
N ASP A 53 11.36 16.43 4.96
CA ASP A 53 12.31 16.98 5.93
C ASP A 53 11.79 16.81 7.37
N ASP A 54 12.62 16.24 8.25
CA ASP A 54 12.34 16.12 9.69
C ASP A 54 12.44 17.51 10.37
N ASP A 55 11.34 18.26 10.38
CA ASP A 55 11.26 19.54 11.07
C ASP A 55 10.84 19.38 12.55
N ALA A 56 11.82 19.50 13.45
CA ALA A 56 11.60 19.40 14.89
C ALA A 56 10.63 20.46 15.46
N GLU A 57 10.43 21.57 14.75
CA GLU A 57 9.51 22.64 15.16
C GLU A 57 8.13 22.55 14.48
N TRP A 58 7.85 21.49 13.69
CA TRP A 58 6.59 21.30 12.97
C TRP A 58 5.36 21.50 13.87
N SER A 59 5.41 20.98 15.11
CA SER A 59 4.31 21.05 16.07
C SER A 59 4.09 22.44 16.69
N THR A 60 5.07 23.33 16.55
CA THR A 60 5.11 24.65 17.18
C THR A 60 5.09 25.81 16.19
N LYS A 61 5.16 25.53 14.89
CA LYS A 61 5.06 26.56 13.84
C LYS A 61 3.61 27.03 13.70
N ASP A 62 3.39 28.33 13.90
CA ASP A 62 2.08 28.99 13.71
C ASP A 62 1.71 29.15 12.22
N THR A 63 2.67 28.95 11.31
CA THR A 63 2.50 29.05 9.86
C THR A 63 3.11 27.84 9.17
N ILE A 64 2.36 27.22 8.26
CA ILE A 64 2.89 26.24 7.31
C ILE A 64 3.85 27.01 6.40
N GLU A 65 5.14 26.71 6.45
CA GLU A 65 6.11 27.18 5.47
C GLU A 65 5.87 26.41 4.17
N ASP A 66 5.86 27.11 3.04
CA ASP A 66 5.74 26.45 1.73
C ASP A 66 6.96 25.52 1.55
N GLU A 67 6.71 24.25 1.19
CA GLU A 67 7.78 23.32 0.84
C GLU A 67 8.67 23.94 -0.24
N GLU A 68 10.00 23.79 -0.14
CA GLU A 68 10.89 24.31 -1.19
C GLU A 68 10.49 23.67 -2.54
N ASP A 69 10.28 24.51 -3.58
CA ASP A 69 9.87 24.07 -4.92
C ASP A 69 10.83 23.01 -5.52
N ASP A 70 12.07 22.92 -5.01
CA ASP A 70 13.11 21.96 -5.39
C ASP A 70 13.27 20.79 -4.41
N SER A 71 12.40 20.64 -3.42
CA SER A 71 12.39 19.47 -2.53
C SER A 71 12.06 18.18 -3.28
N ASN A 72 12.57 17.04 -2.81
CA ASN A 72 12.31 15.74 -3.43
C ASN A 72 10.82 15.41 -3.48
N ALA A 73 10.07 15.73 -2.42
CA ALA A 73 8.63 15.49 -2.36
C ALA A 73 7.86 16.23 -3.47
N VAL A 74 8.05 17.54 -3.58
CA VAL A 74 7.40 18.39 -4.60
C VAL A 74 7.82 17.97 -6.01
N VAL A 75 9.12 17.73 -6.23
CA VAL A 75 9.64 17.28 -7.54
C VAL A 75 9.08 15.92 -7.91
N GLY A 76 8.98 15.00 -6.95
CA GLY A 76 8.43 13.66 -7.12
C GLY A 76 6.95 13.69 -7.52
N GLU A 77 6.14 14.46 -6.78
CA GLU A 77 4.71 14.65 -7.06
C GLU A 77 4.48 15.23 -8.45
N SER A 78 5.10 16.39 -8.74
CA SER A 78 4.96 17.09 -10.02
C SER A 78 5.42 16.22 -11.20
N SER A 79 6.52 15.49 -11.03
CA SER A 79 7.01 14.56 -12.06
C SER A 79 6.07 13.39 -12.29
N LEU A 80 5.46 12.84 -11.24
CA LEU A 80 4.51 11.74 -11.36
C LEU A 80 3.22 12.18 -12.07
N ASP A 81 2.69 13.36 -11.74
CA ASP A 81 1.52 13.94 -12.41
C ASP A 81 1.80 14.15 -13.92
N ARG A 82 2.91 14.81 -14.25
CA ARG A 82 3.32 15.02 -15.64
C ARG A 82 3.51 13.70 -16.40
N LEU A 83 4.11 12.70 -15.76
CA LEU A 83 4.25 11.37 -16.33
C LEU A 83 2.89 10.70 -16.61
N ALA A 84 1.94 10.83 -15.68
CA ALA A 84 0.58 10.30 -15.83
C ALA A 84 -0.19 11.01 -16.94
N CYS A 85 -0.06 12.33 -17.05
CA CYS A 85 -0.61 13.12 -18.15
C CYS A 85 -0.02 12.70 -19.51
N ALA A 86 1.30 12.48 -19.56
CA ALA A 86 2.01 12.14 -20.79
C ALA A 86 1.73 10.70 -21.29
N LEU A 87 1.77 9.72 -20.39
CA LEU A 87 1.68 8.30 -20.74
C LEU A 87 0.26 7.72 -20.57
N GLY A 88 -0.62 8.50 -19.95
CA GLY A 88 -1.97 8.12 -19.56
C GLY A 88 -2.01 7.45 -18.19
N GLY A 89 -2.95 7.87 -17.33
CA GLY A 89 -3.11 7.37 -15.96
C GLY A 89 -3.20 5.85 -15.87
N LYS A 90 -3.91 5.18 -16.78
CA LYS A 90 -3.98 3.70 -16.81
C LYS A 90 -2.59 3.06 -16.99
N THR A 91 -1.70 3.66 -17.76
CA THR A 91 -0.34 3.14 -17.95
C THR A 91 0.45 3.26 -16.67
N VAL A 92 0.45 4.44 -16.03
CA VAL A 92 1.22 4.73 -14.81
C VAL A 92 0.68 3.93 -13.63
N LEU A 93 -0.65 3.88 -13.48
CA LEU A 93 -1.32 3.13 -12.42
C LEU A 93 -0.96 1.64 -12.42
N ASN A 94 -0.77 1.02 -13.59
CA ASN A 94 -0.32 -0.37 -13.66
C ASN A 94 1.04 -0.58 -13.01
N TYR A 95 1.96 0.39 -13.12
CA TYR A 95 3.26 0.33 -12.46
C TYR A 95 3.10 0.54 -10.94
N ILE A 96 2.27 1.50 -10.52
CA ILE A 96 1.99 1.75 -9.10
C ILE A 96 1.40 0.49 -8.44
N LEU A 97 0.39 -0.13 -9.07
CA LEU A 97 -0.23 -1.37 -8.61
C LEU A 97 0.79 -2.49 -8.46
N THR A 98 1.67 -2.65 -9.47
CA THR A 98 2.74 -3.66 -9.43
C THR A 98 3.69 -3.41 -8.25
N THR A 99 4.04 -2.15 -7.98
CA THR A 99 4.89 -1.77 -6.84
C THR A 99 4.23 -2.15 -5.52
N VAL A 100 2.97 -1.77 -5.30
CA VAL A 100 2.21 -2.07 -4.07
C VAL A 100 2.07 -3.58 -3.87
N GLN A 101 1.73 -4.33 -4.93
CA GLN A 101 1.63 -5.79 -4.87
C GLN A 101 2.99 -6.44 -4.57
N THR A 102 4.07 -5.98 -5.21
CA THR A 102 5.43 -6.51 -4.97
C THR A 102 5.87 -6.27 -3.53
N MET A 103 5.56 -5.08 -2.99
CA MET A 103 5.84 -4.74 -1.60
C MET A 103 5.11 -5.71 -0.67
N LEU A 104 3.79 -5.88 -0.83
CA LEU A 104 2.96 -6.79 -0.03
C LEU A 104 3.35 -8.27 -0.13
N GLN A 105 3.94 -8.69 -1.25
CA GLN A 105 4.46 -10.03 -1.44
C GLN A 105 5.81 -10.27 -0.76
N ASN A 106 6.55 -9.22 -0.37
CA ASN A 106 7.86 -9.34 0.28
C ASN A 106 7.68 -9.65 1.78
N PRO A 107 7.94 -10.89 2.24
CA PRO A 107 7.71 -11.26 3.65
C PRO A 107 8.69 -10.57 4.60
N ALA A 108 9.84 -10.11 4.11
CA ALA A 108 10.83 -9.41 4.91
C ALA A 108 10.41 -7.97 5.23
N ALA A 109 9.62 -7.33 4.36
CA ALA A 109 9.15 -5.97 4.56
C ALA A 109 8.12 -5.86 5.69
N PHE A 110 7.42 -6.96 6.02
CA PHE A 110 6.30 -6.95 6.96
C PHE A 110 6.39 -8.06 8.00
N LYS A 111 7.60 -8.45 8.38
CA LYS A 111 7.80 -9.46 9.41
C LYS A 111 7.41 -8.83 10.76
N PRO A 112 6.36 -9.32 11.45
CA PRO A 112 6.02 -8.80 12.77
C PRO A 112 7.16 -9.12 13.73
N GLU A 113 7.63 -8.12 14.46
CA GLU A 113 8.53 -8.32 15.59
C GLU A 113 7.68 -8.64 16.82
N VAL A 114 7.94 -9.79 17.43
CA VAL A 114 7.15 -10.32 18.53
C VAL A 114 8.08 -10.64 19.69
N THR A 115 7.75 -10.15 20.88
CA THR A 115 8.40 -10.52 22.13
C THR A 115 7.39 -11.17 23.07
N VAL A 116 7.82 -12.16 23.84
CA VAL A 116 6.97 -12.78 24.87
C VAL A 116 7.10 -11.97 26.15
N LEU A 117 5.98 -11.55 26.72
CA LEU A 117 5.94 -10.87 28.01
C LEU A 117 5.76 -11.90 29.12
N ALA A 118 6.32 -11.62 30.30
CA ALA A 118 6.14 -12.47 31.46
C ALA A 118 4.72 -12.36 32.02
N ASP A 119 4.26 -13.40 32.74
CA ASP A 119 2.93 -13.43 33.32
C ASP A 119 2.67 -12.20 34.22
N GLY A 120 1.78 -11.31 33.78
CA GLY A 120 1.40 -10.08 34.50
C GLY A 120 2.12 -8.81 34.06
N ASP A 121 3.10 -8.89 33.15
CA ASP A 121 3.69 -7.71 32.52
C ASP A 121 2.83 -7.25 31.32
N THR A 122 2.23 -6.07 31.44
CA THR A 122 1.54 -5.37 30.35
C THR A 122 2.28 -4.11 29.91
N GLU A 123 3.45 -3.84 30.49
CA GLU A 123 4.26 -2.68 30.16
C GLU A 123 5.20 -3.04 29.00
N VAL A 124 4.94 -2.43 27.86
CA VAL A 124 5.86 -2.37 26.73
C VAL A 124 6.33 -0.92 26.57
N ASP A 125 7.46 -0.72 25.91
CA ASP A 125 7.98 0.62 25.64
C ASP A 125 7.01 1.36 24.70
N GLU A 126 6.24 2.31 25.24
CA GLU A 126 5.25 3.11 24.51
C GLU A 126 5.92 3.98 23.43
N ASP A 127 7.18 4.38 23.63
CA ASP A 127 7.91 5.26 22.70
C ASP A 127 8.33 4.55 21.41
N ASP A 128 8.25 3.22 21.37
CA ASP A 128 8.84 2.39 20.30
C ASP A 128 7.77 1.62 19.47
N ASN A 129 6.52 2.10 19.46
CA ASN A 129 5.38 1.49 18.72
C ASN A 129 5.13 0.02 19.09
N TRP A 130 5.27 -0.35 20.37
CA TRP A 130 4.90 -1.68 20.84
C TRP A 130 3.46 -1.72 21.34
N GLU A 131 2.74 -2.76 20.97
CA GLU A 131 1.41 -3.06 21.46
C GLU A 131 1.34 -4.45 22.10
N VAL A 132 0.57 -4.56 23.19
CA VAL A 132 0.36 -5.84 23.87
C VAL A 132 -0.82 -6.58 23.26
N LEU A 133 -0.54 -7.78 22.74
CA LEU A 133 -1.52 -8.70 22.21
C LEU A 133 -1.63 -9.92 23.12
N ASN A 134 -2.81 -10.12 23.69
CA ASN A 134 -3.10 -11.29 24.52
C ASN A 134 -3.64 -12.43 23.67
N VAL A 135 -3.02 -13.61 23.78
CA VAL A 135 -3.48 -14.84 23.12
C VAL A 135 -3.62 -15.93 24.17
N GLY A 136 -4.86 -16.11 24.67
CA GLY A 136 -5.13 -16.99 25.81
C GLY A 136 -4.53 -16.44 27.10
N ASP A 137 -3.72 -17.25 27.79
CA ASP A 137 -3.06 -16.88 29.04
C ASP A 137 -1.70 -16.17 28.85
N GLN A 138 -1.25 -16.01 27.59
CA GLN A 138 0.08 -15.46 27.28
C GLN A 138 -0.03 -14.10 26.59
N ALA A 139 0.78 -13.15 27.07
CA ALA A 139 0.90 -11.81 26.50
C ALA A 139 2.12 -11.72 25.57
N PHE A 140 1.93 -11.05 24.44
CA PHE A 140 2.96 -10.80 23.44
C PHE A 140 3.07 -9.31 23.19
N GLY A 141 4.28 -8.75 23.21
CA GLY A 141 4.53 -7.44 22.64
C GLY A 141 4.71 -7.57 21.13
N ILE A 142 4.06 -6.72 20.35
CA ILE A 142 4.20 -6.63 18.90
C ILE A 142 4.67 -5.23 18.54
N LYS A 143 5.75 -5.12 17.75
CA LYS A 143 6.16 -3.84 17.16
C LYS A 143 5.33 -3.55 15.91
N THR A 144 4.61 -2.44 15.88
CA THR A 144 3.66 -2.09 14.80
C THR A 144 4.30 -1.31 13.64
N THR A 145 5.56 -0.87 13.76
CA THR A 145 6.33 0.02 12.85
C THR A 145 6.63 -0.53 11.44
N GLY A 146 5.65 -1.13 10.79
CA GLY A 146 5.72 -1.74 9.45
C GLY A 146 4.43 -2.51 9.14
N LEU A 147 3.68 -2.88 10.18
CA LEU A 147 2.32 -3.38 10.03
C LEU A 147 1.35 -2.27 9.58
N GLU A 148 1.60 -1.02 10.00
CA GLU A 148 0.87 0.16 9.52
C GLU A 148 1.09 0.43 8.03
N GLU A 149 2.33 0.30 7.56
CA GLU A 149 2.66 0.40 6.13
C GLU A 149 1.94 -0.70 5.34
N LYS A 150 1.88 -1.91 5.90
CA LYS A 150 1.13 -3.02 5.32
C LYS A 150 -0.37 -2.72 5.25
N ALA A 151 -0.94 -2.18 6.31
CA ALA A 151 -2.35 -1.81 6.36
C ALA A 151 -2.66 -0.73 5.30
N SER A 152 -1.83 0.31 5.23
CA SER A 152 -1.89 1.37 4.23
C SER A 152 -1.83 0.82 2.79
N ALA A 153 -0.94 -0.14 2.55
CA ALA A 153 -0.82 -0.81 1.26
C ALA A 153 -2.05 -1.66 0.88
N CYS A 154 -2.64 -2.35 1.85
CA CYS A 154 -3.89 -3.08 1.65
C CYS A 154 -5.04 -2.10 1.33
N SER A 155 -5.14 -0.99 2.07
CA SER A 155 -6.12 0.07 1.84
C SER A 155 -5.96 0.71 0.46
N MET A 156 -4.73 0.91 -0.02
CA MET A 156 -4.50 1.37 -1.40
C MET A 156 -5.08 0.40 -2.43
N LEU A 157 -4.88 -0.92 -2.27
CA LEU A 157 -5.46 -1.92 -3.18
C LEU A 157 -7.00 -1.92 -3.14
N VAL A 158 -7.59 -1.73 -1.96
CA VAL A 158 -9.04 -1.57 -1.80
C VAL A 158 -9.53 -0.35 -2.58
N CYS A 159 -8.88 0.81 -2.40
CA CYS A 159 -9.21 2.04 -3.13
C CYS A 159 -9.09 1.83 -4.65
N TYR A 160 -8.02 1.21 -5.13
CA TYR A 160 -7.87 0.96 -6.57
C TYR A 160 -8.94 0.03 -7.13
N ALA A 161 -9.31 -1.03 -6.41
CA ALA A 161 -10.41 -1.91 -6.83
C ALA A 161 -11.75 -1.13 -6.86
N ARG A 162 -12.01 -0.32 -5.84
CA ARG A 162 -13.23 0.49 -5.72
C ARG A 162 -13.38 1.51 -6.85
N GLU A 163 -12.32 2.25 -7.14
CA GLU A 163 -12.35 3.34 -8.13
C GLU A 163 -12.26 2.84 -9.58
N LEU A 164 -11.45 1.79 -9.84
CA LEU A 164 -11.29 1.28 -11.20
C LEU A 164 -12.40 0.31 -11.63
N LYS A 165 -13.03 -0.39 -10.68
CA LYS A 165 -14.08 -1.39 -10.94
C LYS A 165 -13.65 -2.39 -12.02
N GLU A 166 -14.40 -2.48 -13.12
CA GLU A 166 -14.08 -3.30 -14.29
C GLU A 166 -12.68 -3.03 -14.88
N GLY A 167 -12.13 -1.83 -14.71
CA GLY A 167 -10.77 -1.48 -15.08
C GLY A 167 -9.70 -2.26 -14.32
N PHE A 168 -10.04 -2.81 -13.15
CA PHE A 168 -9.18 -3.61 -12.29
C PHE A 168 -9.12 -5.10 -12.69
N VAL A 169 -9.91 -5.55 -13.67
CA VAL A 169 -10.11 -6.97 -14.03
C VAL A 169 -8.83 -7.78 -14.29
N ASN A 170 -7.75 -7.13 -14.72
CA ASN A 170 -6.47 -7.78 -14.97
C ASN A 170 -5.67 -8.08 -13.70
N TYR A 171 -5.98 -7.40 -12.59
CA TYR A 171 -5.31 -7.49 -11.29
C TYR A 171 -6.08 -8.34 -10.29
N VAL A 172 -7.38 -8.56 -10.52
CA VAL A 172 -8.29 -9.24 -9.60
C VAL A 172 -7.74 -10.56 -9.07
N GLU A 173 -7.21 -11.42 -9.94
CA GLU A 173 -6.77 -12.76 -9.54
C GLU A 173 -5.57 -12.70 -8.58
N GLU A 174 -4.57 -11.89 -8.91
CA GLU A 174 -3.37 -11.71 -8.09
C GLU A 174 -3.70 -11.02 -6.77
N THR A 175 -4.49 -9.95 -6.81
CA THR A 175 -4.95 -9.25 -5.60
C THR A 175 -5.79 -10.16 -4.72
N THR A 176 -6.64 -11.01 -5.28
CA THR A 176 -7.41 -12.00 -4.49
C THR A 176 -6.49 -12.98 -3.76
N LYS A 177 -5.49 -13.52 -4.47
CA LYS A 177 -4.51 -14.45 -3.88
C LYS A 177 -3.69 -13.79 -2.77
N LEU A 178 -3.48 -12.48 -2.88
CA LEU A 178 -2.77 -11.67 -1.89
C LEU A 178 -3.64 -11.32 -0.67
N MET A 179 -4.87 -10.85 -0.87
CA MET A 179 -5.73 -10.34 0.21
C MET A 179 -6.38 -11.46 1.04
N VAL A 180 -6.77 -12.59 0.44
CA VAL A 180 -7.48 -13.66 1.16
C VAL A 180 -6.71 -14.23 2.36
N PRO A 181 -5.39 -14.52 2.26
CA PRO A 181 -4.60 -14.94 3.42
C PRO A 181 -4.55 -13.89 4.55
N LEU A 182 -4.67 -12.60 4.22
CA LEU A 182 -4.55 -11.50 5.18
C LEU A 182 -5.77 -11.37 6.10
N LEU A 183 -6.91 -12.01 5.78
CA LEU A 183 -8.07 -12.09 6.67
C LEU A 183 -7.75 -12.67 8.05
N ARG A 184 -6.69 -13.48 8.15
CA ARG A 184 -6.23 -14.09 9.40
C ARG A 184 -4.87 -13.56 9.84
N PHE A 185 -4.46 -12.40 9.34
CA PHE A 185 -3.24 -11.74 9.78
C PHE A 185 -3.47 -11.10 11.15
N TYR A 186 -3.34 -11.91 12.20
CA TYR A 186 -3.72 -11.55 13.58
C TYR A 186 -2.96 -10.35 14.16
N PHE A 187 -1.80 -9.99 13.60
CA PHE A 187 -0.91 -8.96 14.15
C PHE A 187 -1.36 -7.52 13.90
N HIS A 188 -2.37 -7.29 13.04
CA HIS A 188 -2.87 -5.94 12.78
C HIS A 188 -4.32 -5.96 12.30
N GLU A 189 -5.18 -5.21 12.97
CA GLU A 189 -6.60 -5.11 12.62
C GLU A 189 -6.83 -4.42 11.27
N GLY A 190 -6.15 -3.30 11.00
CA GLY A 190 -6.30 -2.58 9.73
C GLY A 190 -6.01 -3.43 8.48
N VAL A 191 -5.06 -4.37 8.57
CA VAL A 191 -4.77 -5.33 7.49
C VAL A 191 -5.95 -6.29 7.28
N ARG A 192 -6.53 -6.82 8.36
CA ARG A 192 -7.66 -7.75 8.30
C ARG A 192 -8.93 -7.06 7.83
N ALA A 193 -9.21 -5.85 8.31
CA ALA A 193 -10.32 -5.02 7.87
C ALA A 193 -10.23 -4.69 6.36
N ALA A 194 -9.08 -4.21 5.89
CA ALA A 194 -8.86 -3.95 4.46
C ALA A 194 -8.98 -5.22 3.60
N ALA A 195 -8.48 -6.36 4.09
CA ALA A 195 -8.65 -7.65 3.43
C ALA A 195 -10.13 -8.03 3.30
N ALA A 196 -10.90 -7.90 4.38
CA ALA A 196 -12.34 -8.16 4.40
C ALA A 196 -13.10 -7.26 3.42
N GLU A 197 -12.82 -5.95 3.45
CA GLU A 197 -13.46 -4.97 2.57
C GLU A 197 -13.16 -5.24 1.09
N SER A 198 -11.95 -5.71 0.78
CA SER A 198 -11.53 -5.95 -0.60
C SER A 198 -12.34 -7.05 -1.31
N LEU A 199 -12.84 -8.07 -0.59
CA LEU A 199 -13.44 -9.25 -1.20
C LEU A 199 -14.65 -8.93 -2.10
N PRO A 200 -15.71 -8.25 -1.62
CA PRO A 200 -16.87 -7.91 -2.46
C PRO A 200 -16.48 -7.01 -3.63
N LEU A 201 -15.56 -6.07 -3.43
CA LEU A 201 -15.07 -5.18 -4.48
C LEU A 201 -14.34 -5.96 -5.58
N LEU A 202 -13.51 -6.92 -5.21
CA LEU A 202 -12.80 -7.77 -6.16
C LEU A 202 -13.76 -8.64 -6.97
N LEU A 203 -14.83 -9.16 -6.35
CA LEU A 203 -15.88 -9.88 -7.07
C LEU A 203 -16.65 -8.99 -8.04
N GLU A 204 -16.89 -7.73 -7.68
CA GLU A 204 -17.46 -6.73 -8.61
C GLU A 204 -16.52 -6.47 -9.79
N CYS A 205 -15.22 -6.27 -9.52
CA CYS A 205 -14.20 -6.09 -10.55
C CYS A 205 -14.08 -7.32 -11.48
N ALA A 206 -14.41 -8.51 -10.98
CA ALA A 206 -14.34 -9.77 -11.70
C ALA A 206 -15.50 -10.00 -12.69
N LYS A 207 -16.59 -9.22 -12.63
CA LYS A 207 -17.83 -9.47 -13.38
C LYS A 207 -17.62 -9.64 -14.89
N LEU A 208 -16.70 -8.87 -15.49
CA LEU A 208 -16.37 -8.98 -16.92
C LEU A 208 -15.78 -10.35 -17.34
N ARG A 209 -15.28 -11.15 -16.38
CA ARG A 209 -14.80 -12.52 -16.64
C ARG A 209 -15.92 -13.57 -16.66
N GLY A 210 -17.15 -13.18 -16.33
CA GLY A 210 -18.34 -14.02 -16.35
C GLY A 210 -18.68 -14.68 -15.01
N ASP A 211 -19.95 -15.02 -14.84
CA ASP A 211 -20.53 -15.48 -13.58
C ASP A 211 -19.83 -16.72 -13.00
N ASP A 212 -19.41 -17.66 -13.84
CA ASP A 212 -18.72 -18.87 -13.36
C ASP A 212 -17.36 -18.55 -12.75
N TYR A 213 -16.64 -17.55 -13.27
CA TYR A 213 -15.40 -17.08 -12.68
C TYR A 213 -15.65 -16.44 -11.32
N VAL A 214 -16.66 -15.56 -11.23
CA VAL A 214 -17.06 -14.90 -9.97
C VAL A 214 -17.45 -15.94 -8.91
N ARG A 215 -18.24 -16.95 -9.29
CA ARG A 215 -18.64 -18.05 -8.39
C ARG A 215 -17.44 -18.84 -7.86
N GLN A 216 -16.49 -19.19 -8.73
CA GLN A 216 -15.29 -19.92 -8.31
C GLN A 216 -14.42 -19.08 -7.36
N MET A 217 -14.29 -17.79 -7.66
CA MET A 217 -13.57 -16.85 -6.81
C MET A 217 -14.24 -16.70 -5.44
N TRP A 218 -15.57 -16.59 -5.39
CA TRP A 218 -16.31 -16.58 -4.14
C TRP A 218 -16.15 -17.90 -3.35
N GLN A 219 -16.21 -19.05 -4.02
CA GLN A 219 -15.99 -20.35 -3.36
C GLN A 219 -14.60 -20.50 -2.73
N TYR A 220 -13.60 -19.82 -3.30
CA TYR A 220 -12.27 -19.73 -2.72
C TYR A 220 -12.26 -18.79 -1.49
N MET A 221 -12.83 -17.58 -1.63
CA MET A 221 -12.87 -16.57 -0.58
C MET A 221 -13.70 -17.00 0.64
N ASN A 222 -14.90 -17.56 0.41
CA ASN A 222 -15.87 -17.82 1.47
C ASN A 222 -15.33 -18.79 2.53
N LYS A 223 -14.53 -19.79 2.13
CA LYS A 223 -13.93 -20.77 3.03
C LYS A 223 -12.99 -20.12 4.02
N GLU A 224 -12.23 -19.14 3.56
CA GLU A 224 -11.26 -18.43 4.39
C GLU A 224 -11.95 -17.32 5.21
N LEU A 225 -12.99 -16.69 4.66
CA LEU A 225 -13.81 -15.72 5.38
C LEU A 225 -14.53 -16.34 6.59
N PHE A 226 -15.15 -17.51 6.45
CA PHE A 226 -15.78 -18.19 7.59
C PHE A 226 -14.77 -18.57 8.67
N LYS A 227 -13.60 -19.08 8.28
CA LYS A 227 -12.52 -19.38 9.24
C LYS A 227 -12.03 -18.13 9.96
N ALA A 228 -11.97 -16.97 9.28
CA ALA A 228 -11.59 -15.72 9.90
C ALA A 228 -12.65 -15.26 10.91
N ILE A 229 -13.94 -15.29 10.55
CA ILE A 229 -15.07 -14.95 11.43
C ILE A 229 -15.06 -15.77 12.72
N GLU A 230 -14.74 -17.07 12.65
CA GLU A 230 -14.72 -17.96 13.82
C GLU A 230 -13.66 -17.61 14.86
N ILE A 231 -12.56 -16.99 14.43
CA ILE A 231 -11.38 -16.75 15.29
C ILE A 231 -11.09 -15.27 15.54
N GLU A 232 -11.91 -14.36 14.98
CA GLU A 232 -11.67 -12.92 15.01
C GLU A 232 -11.92 -12.36 16.43
N PRO A 233 -10.88 -11.85 17.12
CA PRO A 233 -11.02 -11.29 18.47
C PRO A 233 -11.65 -9.90 18.49
N ASP A 234 -11.44 -9.10 17.43
CA ASP A 234 -11.84 -7.70 17.42
C ASP A 234 -13.26 -7.54 16.88
N HIS A 235 -14.11 -6.82 17.62
CA HIS A 235 -15.52 -6.67 17.27
C HIS A 235 -15.76 -5.76 16.06
N GLU A 236 -14.90 -4.79 15.81
CA GLU A 236 -14.99 -3.90 14.66
C GLU A 236 -14.59 -4.65 13.38
N VAL A 237 -13.47 -5.38 13.43
CA VAL A 237 -13.02 -6.25 12.32
C VAL A 237 -14.06 -7.34 12.05
N LEU A 238 -14.64 -7.94 13.09
CA LEU A 238 -15.71 -8.92 12.95
C LEU A 238 -16.93 -8.32 12.24
N GLY A 239 -17.27 -7.06 12.56
CA GLY A 239 -18.30 -6.30 11.86
C GLY A 239 -18.00 -6.16 10.36
N GLU A 240 -16.76 -5.84 9.99
CA GLU A 240 -16.33 -5.75 8.60
C GLU A 240 -16.35 -7.10 7.86
N LEU A 241 -15.98 -8.20 8.53
CA LEU A 241 -16.07 -9.55 7.95
C LEU A 241 -17.53 -9.92 7.65
N PHE A 242 -18.46 -9.60 8.55
CA PHE A 242 -19.90 -9.82 8.30
C PHE A 242 -20.45 -8.89 7.22
N LEU A 243 -20.02 -7.62 7.20
CA LEU A 243 -20.39 -6.67 6.16
C LEU A 243 -19.92 -7.15 4.78
N SER A 244 -18.69 -7.65 4.70
CA SER A 244 -18.12 -8.27 3.50
C SER A 244 -18.99 -9.45 3.04
N LEU A 245 -19.32 -10.37 3.95
CA LEU A 245 -20.18 -11.52 3.67
C LEU A 245 -21.57 -11.10 3.14
N GLY A 246 -22.17 -10.04 3.69
CA GLY A 246 -23.48 -9.54 3.28
C GLY A 246 -23.50 -8.82 1.92
N LYS A 247 -22.34 -8.41 1.39
CA LYS A 247 -22.21 -7.69 0.12
C LYS A 247 -21.94 -8.62 -1.09
N VAL A 248 -21.70 -9.91 -0.87
CA VAL A 248 -21.36 -10.88 -1.93
C VAL A 248 -22.59 -11.59 -2.50
#